data_AF-A0AAV9ULU6-F1
#
_entry.id   AF-A0AAV9ULU6-F1
#
_cell.length_a   1.000
_cell.length_b   1.000
_cell.length_c   1.000
_cell.angle_alpha   90.00
_cell.angle_beta   90.00
_cell.angle_gamma   90.00
#
_symmetry.space_group_name_H-M   'P 1'
#
loop_
_entity.id
_entity.type
_entity.pdbx_description
1 polymer ?
#
loop_
_entity_poly.entity_id
_entity_poly.type
_entity_poly.pdbx_seq_one_letter_code
_entity_poly.pdbx_strand_id
1 'polypeptide(L)'
;MGYSRSSGPAFRGLVLASLALLQSVSLVAAESGLERRQTSQSQYVLMPVKYNLTILGQLDGNLYASILFEPNNQTITLGMNTDSVTWVPEQPASIARFCANSTNTEGCKIAGSVSGYYTPESNVDKTDYFNYTYIEDEDEAGLNATGYWTENTVTVGGVSVDLQIGVAETWNIIPSLGLGLWPTYPPQKGVSYLAALEQQGKIAGQYLSCYDLTDTNDSGTIVFGGVDLHKFSGKFTIWSNFDLPGITTTPGVRVLLGDNATSIPDTGAPQALVNPFTPYVHNIPKL
;
A
#
# COMPACT_ATOMS: atom_id res chain seq x y z
N MET A 1 -39.69 -26.51 -40.29
CA MET A 1 -38.92 -25.74 -39.28
C MET A 1 -37.69 -26.58 -38.97
N GLY A 2 -36.52 -26.41 -39.61
CA GLY A 2 -35.62 -25.23 -39.61
C GLY A 2 -34.63 -25.41 -38.45
N TYR A 3 -33.30 -25.43 -38.57
CA TYR A 3 -32.34 -25.20 -39.65
C TYR A 3 -31.12 -26.12 -39.40
N SER A 4 -30.60 -26.72 -40.48
CA SER A 4 -29.27 -27.35 -40.57
C SER A 4 -28.28 -26.29 -41.08
N ARG A 5 -27.05 -26.27 -40.56
CA ARG A 5 -25.95 -25.50 -41.18
C ARG A 5 -24.81 -26.42 -41.57
N SER A 6 -24.56 -26.40 -42.87
CA SER A 6 -23.54 -27.14 -43.59
C SER A 6 -22.17 -26.47 -43.51
N SER A 7 -21.17 -27.32 -43.67
CA SER A 7 -19.85 -27.10 -44.23
C SER A 7 -19.75 -26.01 -45.31
N GLY A 8 -18.63 -25.28 -45.31
CA GLY A 8 -18.28 -24.26 -46.29
C GLY A 8 -17.90 -24.79 -47.67
N PRO A 9 -17.33 -23.91 -48.53
CA PRO A 9 -16.13 -24.32 -49.26
C PRO A 9 -15.04 -23.25 -49.32
N ALA A 10 -13.84 -23.73 -49.65
CA ALA A 10 -12.59 -23.01 -49.83
C ALA A 10 -12.51 -22.28 -51.18
N PHE A 11 -11.66 -21.25 -51.26
CA PHE A 11 -10.98 -20.87 -52.50
C PHE A 11 -9.54 -20.42 -52.22
N ARG A 12 -8.59 -21.14 -52.80
CA ARG A 12 -7.20 -20.70 -53.06
C ARG A 12 -7.14 -20.21 -54.51
N GLY A 13 -6.39 -19.15 -54.78
CA GLY A 13 -6.05 -18.71 -56.14
C GLY A 13 -5.12 -17.50 -56.14
N LEU A 14 -3.95 -17.67 -56.76
CA LEU A 14 -2.77 -16.78 -56.79
C LEU A 14 -2.92 -15.55 -57.73
N VAL A 15 -2.31 -14.44 -57.30
CA VAL A 15 -1.40 -13.49 -58.01
C VAL A 15 -1.82 -12.87 -59.35
N LEU A 16 -1.88 -11.53 -59.39
CA LEU A 16 -1.12 -10.72 -60.36
C LEU A 16 -0.88 -9.30 -59.84
N ALA A 17 0.35 -8.84 -60.09
CA ALA A 17 0.94 -7.60 -59.65
C ALA A 17 0.29 -6.35 -60.24
N SER A 18 0.33 -5.24 -59.50
CA SER A 18 0.48 -3.91 -60.09
C SER A 18 1.26 -3.01 -59.13
N LEU A 19 2.52 -2.77 -59.52
CA LEU A 19 3.36 -1.66 -59.11
C LEU A 19 2.62 -0.35 -59.37
N ALA A 20 2.56 0.55 -58.38
CA ALA A 20 2.71 1.98 -58.59
C ALA A 20 2.95 2.74 -57.27
N LEU A 21 4.15 3.32 -57.21
CA LEU A 21 4.55 4.61 -56.65
C LEU A 21 4.35 4.95 -55.16
N LEU A 22 5.51 4.97 -54.49
CA LEU A 22 6.04 6.09 -53.70
C LEU A 22 5.05 6.94 -52.89
N GLN A 23 5.09 6.76 -51.57
CA GLN A 23 5.43 7.85 -50.67
C GLN A 23 6.09 7.27 -49.42
N SER A 24 7.39 7.50 -49.29
CA SER A 24 8.14 7.31 -48.06
C SER A 24 7.63 8.31 -47.02
N VAL A 25 6.73 7.88 -46.15
CA VAL A 25 6.47 8.60 -44.91
C VAL A 25 7.59 8.20 -43.95
N SER A 26 8.62 9.03 -43.92
CA SER A 26 9.58 9.05 -42.82
C SER A 26 8.77 9.21 -41.53
N LEU A 27 8.71 8.18 -40.69
CA LEU A 27 8.35 8.37 -39.29
C LEU A 27 9.50 9.16 -38.67
N VAL A 28 9.35 10.48 -38.70
CA VAL A 28 10.06 11.39 -37.83
C VAL A 28 9.76 10.92 -36.42
N ALA A 29 10.81 10.49 -35.73
CA ALA A 29 10.78 10.36 -34.28
C ALA A 29 10.30 11.70 -33.73
N ALA A 30 9.06 11.74 -33.26
CA ALA A 30 8.59 12.83 -32.46
C ALA A 30 9.31 12.71 -31.11
N GLU A 31 10.53 13.25 -31.07
CA GLU A 31 11.13 13.81 -29.86
C GLU A 31 10.28 15.02 -29.45
N SER A 32 9.04 14.76 -29.03
CA SER A 32 8.21 15.75 -28.37
C SER A 32 8.59 15.77 -26.90
N GLY A 33 9.63 16.55 -26.61
CA GLY A 33 9.80 17.34 -25.39
C GLY A 33 9.10 16.83 -24.12
N LEU A 34 9.49 15.64 -23.64
CA LEU A 34 9.64 15.46 -22.20
C LEU A 34 10.94 16.18 -21.85
N GLU A 35 10.87 17.50 -21.72
CA GLU A 35 11.73 18.15 -20.75
C GLU A 35 11.40 17.46 -19.42
N ARG A 36 12.22 16.45 -19.11
CA ARG A 36 12.52 16.05 -17.75
C ARG A 36 12.62 17.38 -17.00
N ARG A 37 11.63 17.69 -16.17
CA ARG A 37 11.86 18.51 -14.99
C ARG A 37 12.89 17.71 -14.19
N GLN A 38 14.14 17.89 -14.57
CA GLN A 38 15.30 17.40 -13.88
C GLN A 38 15.42 18.35 -12.70
N THR A 39 14.57 18.15 -11.69
CA THR A 39 14.94 18.53 -10.34
C THR A 39 16.26 17.82 -10.08
N SER A 40 17.34 18.57 -9.90
CA SER A 40 18.72 18.08 -9.89
C SER A 40 19.07 17.26 -8.64
N GLN A 41 18.08 16.70 -7.95
CA GLN A 41 18.26 15.78 -6.84
C GLN A 41 17.20 14.69 -6.99
N SER A 42 17.65 13.43 -7.11
CA SER A 42 16.80 12.29 -6.82
C SER A 42 16.37 12.41 -5.36
N GLN A 43 15.10 12.74 -5.13
CA GLN A 43 14.54 12.85 -3.78
C GLN A 43 13.94 11.50 -3.40
N TYR A 44 14.44 10.92 -2.32
CA TYR A 44 13.91 9.72 -1.69
C TYR A 44 13.64 10.03 -0.22
N VAL A 45 12.74 9.26 0.40
CA VAL A 45 12.44 9.38 1.82
C VAL A 45 12.74 8.04 2.49
N LEU A 46 13.48 8.08 3.60
CA LEU A 46 13.75 6.92 4.43
C LEU A 46 12.79 6.91 5.61
N MET A 47 12.05 5.82 5.77
CA MET A 47 11.18 5.58 6.90
C MET A 47 11.68 4.36 7.68
N PRO A 48 12.26 4.58 8.87
CA PRO A 48 12.52 3.50 9.80
C PRO A 48 11.20 2.87 10.24
N VAL A 49 11.15 1.54 10.23
CA VAL A 49 10.00 0.77 10.71
C VAL A 49 10.44 -0.27 11.73
N LYS A 50 9.54 -0.61 12.65
CA LYS A 50 9.76 -1.67 13.63
C LYS A 50 8.70 -2.75 13.47
N TYR A 51 9.16 -3.99 13.32
CA TYR A 51 8.29 -5.14 13.39
C TYR A 51 7.98 -5.48 14.83
N ASN A 52 6.70 -5.67 15.12
CA ASN A 52 6.28 -6.15 16.41
C ASN A 52 5.60 -7.51 16.26
N LEU A 53 6.29 -8.57 16.66
CA LEU A 53 5.70 -9.91 16.62
C LEU A 53 4.53 -10.03 17.60
N THR A 54 4.60 -9.35 18.75
CA THR A 54 3.57 -9.44 19.79
C THR A 54 3.23 -8.11 20.43
N ILE A 55 1.95 -7.79 20.51
CA ILE A 55 1.44 -6.65 21.28
C ILE A 55 0.60 -7.17 22.44
N LEU A 56 0.91 -6.71 23.65
CA LEU A 56 0.23 -7.12 24.89
C LEU A 56 0.23 -8.65 25.11
N GLY A 57 1.25 -9.34 24.59
CA GLY A 57 1.39 -10.80 24.67
C GLY A 57 0.53 -11.58 23.67
N GLN A 58 -0.18 -10.89 22.77
CA GLN A 58 -0.89 -11.48 21.64
C GLN A 58 -0.08 -11.32 20.37
N LEU A 59 -0.27 -12.24 19.42
CA LEU A 59 0.34 -12.19 18.10
C LEU A 59 -0.21 -10.97 17.35
N ASP A 60 0.68 -10.13 16.83
CA ASP A 60 0.33 -8.93 16.08
C ASP A 60 0.94 -9.03 14.68
N GLY A 61 2.27 -8.98 14.60
CA GLY A 61 2.99 -9.16 13.34
C GLY A 61 2.90 -7.94 12.41
N ASN A 62 2.56 -6.76 12.93
CA ASN A 62 2.51 -5.55 12.13
C ASN A 62 3.84 -4.81 12.12
N LEU A 63 4.04 -3.98 11.09
CA LEU A 63 5.10 -3.00 11.03
C LEU A 63 4.60 -1.66 11.53
N TYR A 64 5.43 -0.95 12.27
CA TYR A 64 5.11 0.35 12.84
C TYR A 64 6.12 1.41 12.46
N ALA A 65 5.63 2.61 12.14
CA ALA A 65 6.44 3.80 11.91
C ALA A 65 6.04 4.90 12.89
N SER A 66 7.04 5.61 13.44
CA SER A 66 6.80 6.81 14.25
C SER A 66 6.68 8.03 13.33
N ILE A 67 5.54 8.70 13.40
CA ILE A 67 5.15 9.83 12.55
C ILE A 67 5.00 11.07 13.41
N LEU A 68 5.65 12.16 13.04
CA LEU A 68 5.53 13.45 13.72
C LEU A 68 4.40 14.27 13.09
N PHE A 69 3.45 14.74 13.89
CA PHE A 69 2.35 15.61 13.48
C PHE A 69 2.61 17.03 13.97
N GLU A 70 2.60 17.99 13.04
CA GLU A 70 2.79 19.42 13.28
C GLU A 70 1.44 20.16 13.36
N PRO A 71 1.38 21.37 13.93
CA PRO A 71 2.43 22.16 14.58
C PRO A 71 2.72 21.71 16.03
N ASN A 72 1.93 20.79 16.57
CA ASN A 72 1.99 20.41 17.98
C ASN A 72 3.16 19.47 18.34
N ASN A 73 3.98 19.08 17.36
CA ASN A 73 5.11 18.17 17.49
C ASN A 73 4.76 16.86 18.21
N GLN A 74 3.60 16.28 17.87
CA GLN A 74 3.12 15.04 18.47
C GLN A 74 3.62 13.85 17.65
N THR A 75 4.39 12.96 18.27
CA THR A 75 4.80 11.71 17.62
C THR A 75 3.79 10.62 17.92
N ILE A 76 3.19 10.06 16.87
CA ILE A 76 2.25 8.94 16.94
C ILE A 76 2.86 7.77 16.15
N THR A 77 2.82 6.57 16.71
CA THR A 77 3.29 5.35 16.08
C THR A 77 2.14 4.66 15.37
N LEU A 78 2.21 4.54 14.04
CA LEU A 78 1.14 3.99 13.22
C LEU A 78 1.55 2.67 12.59
N GLY A 79 0.60 1.74 12.50
CA GLY A 79 0.74 0.51 11.73
C GLY A 79 0.81 0.80 10.24
N MET A 80 1.63 0.08 9.49
CA MET A 80 1.74 0.24 8.04
C MET A 80 0.57 -0.47 7.35
N ASN A 81 -0.15 0.24 6.48
CA ASN A 81 -1.25 -0.34 5.70
C ASN A 81 -1.02 -0.12 4.20
N THR A 82 -1.39 -1.12 3.39
CA THR A 82 -1.32 -1.05 1.92
C THR A 82 -2.42 -0.18 1.31
N ASP A 83 -3.49 0.06 2.03
CA ASP A 83 -4.61 0.89 1.61
C ASP A 83 -4.27 2.39 1.62
N SER A 84 -5.20 3.27 1.20
CA SER A 84 -4.91 4.72 1.10
C SER A 84 -5.15 5.52 2.38
N VAL A 85 -5.70 4.95 3.46
CA VAL A 85 -6.21 5.74 4.59
C VAL A 85 -5.20 5.84 5.73
N THR A 86 -4.83 7.08 6.03
CA THR A 86 -4.11 7.40 7.26
C THR A 86 -5.07 7.93 8.31
N TRP A 87 -5.03 7.38 9.52
CA TRP A 87 -5.86 7.85 10.62
C TRP A 87 -5.20 7.64 11.98
N VAL A 88 -5.63 8.44 12.96
CA VAL A 88 -5.08 8.51 14.32
C VAL A 88 -6.20 8.52 15.37
N PRO A 89 -5.97 7.98 16.59
CA PRO A 89 -6.98 8.01 17.65
C PRO A 89 -6.96 9.36 18.37
N GLU A 90 -8.12 10.01 18.54
CA GLU A 90 -8.23 11.34 19.14
C GLU A 90 -8.07 11.34 20.67
N GLN A 91 -7.28 12.26 21.19
CA GLN A 91 -7.38 12.75 22.56
C GLN A 91 -8.09 14.12 22.59
N PRO A 92 -9.13 14.31 23.43
CA PRO A 92 -9.61 13.41 24.49
C PRO A 92 -10.74 12.45 24.08
N ALA A 93 -11.32 12.57 22.89
CA ALA A 93 -12.59 11.92 22.58
C ALA A 93 -12.53 10.38 22.59
N SER A 94 -11.47 9.76 22.02
CA SER A 94 -11.30 8.30 22.07
C SER A 94 -11.21 7.81 23.51
N ILE A 95 -10.46 8.51 24.36
CA ILE A 95 -10.29 8.11 25.76
C ILE A 95 -11.65 8.18 26.49
N ALA A 96 -12.39 9.27 26.30
CA ALA A 96 -13.64 9.49 27.01
C ALA A 96 -14.82 8.65 26.50
N ARG A 97 -14.90 8.38 25.20
CA ARG A 97 -16.05 7.70 24.57
C ARG A 97 -15.76 6.24 24.27
N PHE A 98 -14.63 5.96 23.63
CA PHE A 98 -14.28 4.62 23.19
C PHE A 98 -13.67 3.79 24.34
N CYS A 99 -12.69 4.36 25.05
CA CYS A 99 -11.96 3.66 26.12
C CYS A 99 -12.70 3.60 27.46
N ALA A 100 -13.78 4.35 27.61
CA ALA A 100 -14.67 4.21 28.76
C ALA A 100 -15.45 2.88 28.73
N ASN A 101 -15.58 2.24 27.57
CA ASN A 101 -16.20 0.93 27.45
C ASN A 101 -15.19 -0.19 27.73
N SER A 102 -15.47 -1.04 28.73
CA SER A 102 -14.59 -2.13 29.13
C SER A 102 -14.38 -3.20 28.05
N THR A 103 -15.26 -3.32 27.05
CA THR A 103 -15.06 -4.23 25.92
C THR A 103 -13.92 -3.78 25.00
N ASN A 104 -13.54 -2.50 25.07
CA ASN A 104 -12.55 -1.87 24.19
C ASN A 104 -11.16 -1.78 24.85
N THR A 105 -10.99 -2.46 25.98
CA THR A 105 -9.81 -2.35 26.84
C THR A 105 -8.51 -2.64 26.09
N GLU A 106 -8.47 -3.66 25.23
CA GLU A 106 -7.25 -4.02 24.50
C GLU A 106 -6.87 -2.96 23.46
N GLY A 107 -7.80 -2.51 22.61
CA GLY A 107 -7.54 -1.41 21.67
C GLY A 107 -7.00 -0.18 22.39
N CYS A 108 -7.62 0.22 23.51
CA CYS A 108 -7.16 1.36 24.30
C CYS A 108 -5.80 1.17 24.96
N LYS A 109 -5.44 -0.05 25.35
CA LYS A 109 -4.06 -0.34 25.79
C LYS A 109 -3.08 -0.20 24.64
N ILE A 110 -3.41 -0.64 23.42
CA ILE A 110 -2.56 -0.48 22.24
C ILE A 110 -2.35 1.01 21.93
N ALA A 111 -3.41 1.81 21.91
CA ALA A 111 -3.27 3.26 21.75
C ALA A 111 -2.49 3.91 22.90
N GLY A 112 -2.71 3.50 24.14
CA GLY A 112 -1.98 4.08 25.28
C GLY A 112 -0.52 3.66 25.41
N SER A 113 -0.13 2.48 24.92
CA SER A 113 1.21 1.90 25.14
C SER A 113 2.09 1.80 23.89
N VAL A 114 1.50 1.76 22.70
CA VAL A 114 2.22 1.58 21.43
C VAL A 114 2.05 2.80 20.52
N SER A 115 0.81 3.14 20.16
CA SER A 115 0.54 4.17 19.15
C SER A 115 0.68 5.59 19.69
N GLY A 116 0.11 5.87 20.85
CA GLY A 116 -0.17 7.23 21.33
C GLY A 116 -1.52 7.75 20.81
N TYR A 117 -1.97 8.85 21.40
CA TYR A 117 -3.18 9.58 20.99
C TYR A 117 -2.83 10.93 20.38
N TYR A 118 -3.58 11.32 19.36
CA TYR A 118 -3.44 12.59 18.67
C TYR A 118 -4.33 13.67 19.29
N THR A 119 -3.74 14.79 19.69
CA THR A 119 -4.47 15.98 20.16
C THR A 119 -4.66 16.95 18.98
N PRO A 120 -5.88 17.09 18.44
CA PRO A 120 -6.17 18.01 17.34
C PRO A 120 -6.02 19.46 17.77
N GLU A 121 -5.82 20.37 16.81
CA GLU A 121 -5.95 21.81 17.07
C GLU A 121 -7.38 22.16 17.53
N SER A 122 -7.50 23.22 18.33
CA SER A 122 -8.79 23.59 18.96
C SER A 122 -9.88 24.02 17.96
N ASN A 123 -9.50 24.39 16.74
CA ASN A 123 -10.34 24.97 15.69
C ASN A 123 -10.58 24.01 14.51
N VAL A 124 -10.28 22.72 14.65
CA VAL A 124 -10.57 21.74 13.60
C VAL A 124 -12.08 21.59 13.40
N ASP A 125 -12.51 21.57 12.14
CA ASP A 125 -13.89 21.27 11.78
C ASP A 125 -14.21 19.80 12.03
N LYS A 126 -15.05 19.53 13.04
CA LYS A 126 -15.49 18.18 13.39
C LYS A 126 -16.73 17.70 12.64
N THR A 127 -17.26 18.50 11.70
CA THR A 127 -18.45 18.14 10.92
C THR A 127 -18.15 17.33 9.67
N ASP A 128 -16.88 17.33 9.23
CA ASP A 128 -16.40 16.57 8.07
C ASP A 128 -16.22 15.09 8.44
N TYR A 129 -17.30 14.33 8.37
CA TYR A 129 -17.38 12.97 8.90
C TYR A 129 -16.37 12.00 8.26
N PHE A 130 -15.62 11.29 9.11
CA PHE A 130 -14.71 10.22 8.76
C PHE A 130 -15.32 8.86 9.15
N ASN A 131 -15.29 7.91 8.21
CA ASN A 131 -15.61 6.52 8.45
C ASN A 131 -14.75 5.62 7.56
N TYR A 132 -13.94 4.81 8.22
CA TYR A 132 -13.08 3.83 7.60
C TYR A 132 -13.44 2.44 8.10
N THR A 133 -13.62 1.52 7.17
CA THR A 133 -13.86 0.10 7.46
C THR A 133 -12.71 -0.69 6.90
N TYR A 134 -12.07 -1.50 7.73
CA TYR A 134 -11.03 -2.41 7.30
C TYR A 134 -11.69 -3.61 6.60
N ILE A 135 -11.22 -3.92 5.39
CA ILE A 135 -11.72 -5.04 4.61
C ILE A 135 -10.55 -5.99 4.42
N GLU A 136 -10.34 -6.89 5.38
CA GLU A 136 -9.36 -7.98 5.20
C GLU A 136 -10.02 -9.32 4.86
N ASP A 137 -11.23 -9.61 5.32
CA ASP A 137 -11.95 -10.83 4.93
C ASP A 137 -13.45 -10.74 5.25
N GLU A 138 -14.28 -11.52 4.57
CA GLU A 138 -15.73 -11.63 4.86
C GLU A 138 -16.00 -12.10 6.31
N ASP A 139 -15.01 -12.78 6.92
CA ASP A 139 -15.09 -13.33 8.28
C ASP A 139 -14.77 -12.32 9.39
N GLU A 140 -14.13 -11.17 9.07
CA GLU A 140 -13.84 -10.08 10.01
C GLU A 140 -14.72 -8.83 9.77
N ALA A 141 -16.00 -9.06 9.49
CA ALA A 141 -16.97 -7.98 9.35
C ALA A 141 -17.10 -7.17 10.67
N GLY A 142 -16.77 -5.87 10.61
CA GLY A 142 -17.07 -4.92 11.70
C GLY A 142 -15.88 -4.15 12.26
N LEU A 143 -14.69 -4.35 11.71
CA LEU A 143 -13.49 -3.57 12.03
C LEU A 143 -13.54 -2.18 11.35
N ASN A 144 -13.61 -1.10 12.15
CA ASN A 144 -13.78 0.27 11.67
C ASN A 144 -13.12 1.34 12.57
N ALA A 145 -13.00 2.54 12.02
CA ALA A 145 -12.65 3.78 12.71
C ALA A 145 -13.55 4.92 12.22
N THR A 146 -14.12 5.69 13.14
CA THR A 146 -15.01 6.82 12.80
C THR A 146 -14.68 8.07 13.60
N GLY A 147 -14.88 9.22 13.00
CA GLY A 147 -14.64 10.54 13.61
C GLY A 147 -14.79 11.64 12.58
N TYR A 148 -13.75 12.45 12.38
CA TYR A 148 -13.73 13.50 11.36
C TYR A 148 -12.41 13.55 10.59
N TRP A 149 -12.46 14.07 9.37
CA TRP A 149 -11.29 14.35 8.55
C TRP A 149 -10.65 15.68 8.96
N THR A 150 -9.33 15.75 8.86
CA THR A 150 -8.59 17.01 8.96
C THR A 150 -7.34 16.96 8.09
N GLU A 151 -6.71 18.10 7.85
CA GLU A 151 -5.42 18.19 7.17
C GLU A 151 -4.35 18.54 8.19
N ASN A 152 -3.20 17.88 8.08
CA ASN A 152 -2.09 18.09 8.99
C ASN A 152 -0.76 17.86 8.28
N THR A 153 0.30 18.54 8.72
CA THR A 153 1.65 18.29 8.21
C THR A 153 2.28 17.13 8.99
N VAL A 154 2.56 16.04 8.28
CA VAL A 154 3.21 14.85 8.82
C VAL A 154 4.68 14.79 8.40
N THR A 155 5.56 14.51 9.35
CA THR A 155 7.01 14.42 9.12
C THR A 155 7.51 13.01 9.41
N VAL A 156 8.21 12.44 8.43
CA VAL A 156 8.87 11.12 8.54
C VAL A 156 10.25 11.20 7.92
N GLY A 157 11.26 10.65 8.60
CA GLY A 157 12.63 10.67 8.08
C GLY A 157 13.17 12.08 7.82
N GLY A 158 12.64 13.09 8.52
CA GLY A 158 12.96 14.50 8.30
C GLY A 158 12.29 15.15 7.09
N VAL A 159 11.35 14.46 6.43
CA VAL A 159 10.58 15.00 5.29
C VAL A 159 9.13 15.22 5.70
N SER A 160 8.68 16.47 5.56
CA SER A 160 7.33 16.92 5.88
C SER A 160 6.43 16.95 4.64
N VAL A 161 5.20 16.46 4.77
CA VAL A 161 4.15 16.56 3.76
C VAL A 161 2.80 16.86 4.41
N ASP A 162 1.98 17.64 3.72
CA ASP A 162 0.59 17.86 4.12
C ASP A 162 -0.25 16.64 3.75
N LEU A 163 -0.98 16.10 4.72
CA LEU A 163 -1.76 14.88 4.55
C LEU A 163 -3.15 15.07 5.16
N GLN A 164 -4.17 14.63 4.42
CA GLN A 164 -5.49 14.49 4.98
C GLN A 164 -5.55 13.19 5.79
N ILE A 165 -5.96 13.31 7.06
CA ILE A 165 -5.97 12.21 8.02
C ILE A 165 -7.35 12.09 8.68
N GLY A 166 -7.75 10.86 8.97
CA GLY A 166 -8.89 10.60 9.82
C GLY A 166 -8.50 10.78 11.29
N VAL A 167 -9.25 11.56 12.05
CA VAL A 167 -9.12 11.67 13.50
C VAL A 167 -10.28 10.92 14.11
N ALA A 168 -10.00 9.72 14.62
CA ALA A 168 -11.01 8.79 15.09
C ALA A 168 -11.41 9.08 16.54
N GLU A 169 -12.73 9.18 16.78
CA GLU A 169 -13.33 9.25 18.10
C GLU A 169 -13.71 7.86 18.63
N THR A 170 -13.98 6.91 17.74
CA THR A 170 -14.28 5.50 18.04
C THR A 170 -13.66 4.61 16.98
N TRP A 171 -13.08 3.47 17.39
CA TRP A 171 -12.32 2.62 16.48
C TRP A 171 -12.02 1.27 17.11
N ASN A 172 -12.02 0.15 16.39
CA ASN A 172 -11.66 -1.17 16.93
C ASN A 172 -10.53 -1.85 16.14
N ILE A 173 -9.78 -1.05 15.39
CA ILE A 173 -8.63 -1.45 14.57
C ILE A 173 -7.37 -0.67 14.95
N ILE A 174 -6.21 -1.15 14.53
CA ILE A 174 -4.93 -0.49 14.80
C ILE A 174 -4.84 0.83 14.00
N PRO A 175 -4.47 1.96 14.63
CA PRO A 175 -4.16 3.20 13.93
C PRO A 175 -3.15 2.99 12.82
N SER A 176 -3.43 3.49 11.62
CA SER A 176 -2.66 3.12 10.43
C SER A 176 -2.17 4.30 9.60
N LEU A 177 -1.03 4.11 8.96
CA LEU A 177 -0.51 4.93 7.87
C LEU A 177 -0.80 4.23 6.54
N GLY A 178 -1.75 4.78 5.78
CA GLY A 178 -2.13 4.24 4.47
C GLY A 178 -1.16 4.67 3.37
N LEU A 179 -0.53 3.69 2.72
CA LEU A 179 0.44 3.93 1.64
C LEU A 179 -0.18 4.01 0.23
N GLY A 180 -1.42 3.54 0.04
CA GLY A 180 -2.15 3.59 -1.23
C GLY A 180 -1.54 2.70 -2.30
N LEU A 181 -0.97 1.57 -1.90
CA LEU A 181 -0.52 0.54 -2.81
C LEU A 181 -1.70 -0.21 -3.45
N TRP A 182 -2.83 -0.28 -2.74
CA TRP A 182 -4.06 -0.90 -3.22
C TRP A 182 -5.24 0.08 -3.17
N PRO A 183 -6.24 -0.09 -4.05
CA PRO A 183 -7.44 0.71 -4.01
C PRO A 183 -8.22 0.43 -2.72
N THR A 184 -8.63 1.48 -2.02
CA THR A 184 -9.57 1.36 -0.89
C THR A 184 -11.00 1.40 -1.43
N TYR A 185 -11.85 0.48 -0.97
CA TYR A 185 -13.27 0.47 -1.29
C TYR A 185 -14.12 0.59 -0.01
N PRO A 186 -15.12 1.50 0.04
CA PRO A 186 -15.37 2.55 -0.93
C PRO A 186 -14.17 3.52 -1.02
N PRO A 187 -14.03 4.26 -2.14
CA PRO A 187 -12.99 5.29 -2.26
C PRO A 187 -13.08 6.27 -1.09
N GLN A 188 -11.94 6.50 -0.46
CA GLN A 188 -11.83 7.35 0.72
C GLN A 188 -11.42 8.76 0.34
N LYS A 189 -11.72 9.70 1.23
CA LYS A 189 -11.30 11.09 1.06
C LYS A 189 -9.78 11.19 1.25
N GLY A 190 -9.14 12.08 0.49
CA GLY A 190 -7.72 12.36 0.61
C GLY A 190 -6.85 11.42 -0.23
N VAL A 191 -5.55 11.70 -0.22
CA VAL A 191 -4.53 10.92 -0.91
C VAL A 191 -3.74 10.11 0.10
N SER A 192 -3.19 8.97 -0.32
CA SER A 192 -2.30 8.18 0.52
C SER A 192 -1.00 8.94 0.82
N TYR A 193 -0.24 8.47 1.83
CA TYR A 193 1.06 9.07 2.15
C TYR A 193 2.02 9.03 0.95
N LEU A 194 2.06 7.92 0.20
CA LEU A 194 2.91 7.78 -0.99
C LEU A 194 2.51 8.76 -2.10
N ALA A 195 1.21 8.93 -2.33
CA ALA A 195 0.71 9.89 -3.30
C ALA A 195 0.98 11.33 -2.87
N ALA A 196 0.86 11.65 -1.57
CA ALA A 196 1.19 12.97 -1.03
C ALA A 196 2.68 13.32 -1.24
N LEU A 197 3.59 12.37 -1.00
CA LEU A 197 5.02 12.53 -1.27
C LEU A 197 5.30 12.89 -2.73
N GLU A 198 4.67 12.21 -3.69
CA GLU A 198 4.87 12.50 -5.12
C GLU A 198 4.25 13.85 -5.50
N GLN A 199 2.99 14.10 -5.13
CA GLN A 199 2.25 15.32 -5.48
C GLN A 199 2.92 16.58 -4.94
N GLN A 200 3.56 16.49 -3.77
CA GLN A 200 4.28 17.60 -3.15
C GLN A 200 5.77 17.64 -3.54
N GLY A 201 6.17 16.85 -4.56
CA GLY A 201 7.53 16.86 -5.11
C GLY A 201 8.60 16.47 -4.09
N LYS A 202 8.29 15.52 -3.22
CA LYS A 202 9.26 14.89 -2.29
C LYS A 202 9.87 13.62 -2.87
N ILE A 203 9.20 13.00 -3.83
CA ILE A 203 9.70 11.86 -4.59
C ILE A 203 9.28 12.00 -6.06
N ALA A 204 10.02 11.34 -6.95
CA ALA A 204 9.76 11.41 -8.39
C ALA A 204 8.71 10.42 -8.91
N GLY A 205 8.25 9.48 -8.07
CA GLY A 205 7.22 8.52 -8.43
C GLY A 205 6.75 7.68 -7.25
N GLN A 206 5.54 7.13 -7.36
CA GLN A 206 4.90 6.30 -6.33
C GLN A 206 5.44 4.86 -6.35
N TYR A 207 6.65 4.69 -5.84
CA TYR A 207 7.24 3.38 -5.60
C TYR A 207 7.94 3.37 -4.25
N LEU A 208 8.00 2.19 -3.63
CA LEU A 208 8.72 1.97 -2.39
C LEU A 208 9.52 0.67 -2.44
N SER A 209 10.59 0.63 -1.66
CA SER A 209 11.45 -0.52 -1.47
C SER A 209 11.53 -0.87 0.00
N CYS A 210 11.37 -2.15 0.33
CA CYS A 210 11.32 -2.65 1.70
C CYS A 210 12.57 -3.47 2.03
N TYR A 211 13.22 -3.20 3.16
CA TYR A 211 14.45 -3.87 3.58
C TYR A 211 14.40 -4.27 5.04
N ASP A 212 14.82 -5.50 5.32
CA ASP A 212 15.04 -6.04 6.69
C ASP A 212 13.82 -5.85 7.61
N LEU A 213 12.61 -5.92 7.05
CA LEU A 213 11.39 -5.51 7.73
C LEU A 213 11.09 -6.31 8.99
N THR A 214 11.42 -7.61 9.02
CA THR A 214 11.05 -8.53 10.09
C THR A 214 12.17 -8.74 11.13
N ASP A 215 13.28 -8.00 11.07
CA ASP A 215 14.30 -8.08 12.11
C ASP A 215 13.72 -7.52 13.42
N THR A 216 13.61 -8.36 14.44
CA THR A 216 13.11 -7.95 15.76
C THR A 216 14.18 -7.26 16.60
N ASN A 217 15.46 -7.35 16.20
CA ASN A 217 16.59 -6.79 16.93
C ASN A 217 16.99 -5.40 16.42
N ASP A 218 16.60 -5.04 15.20
CA ASP A 218 16.90 -3.75 14.56
C ASP A 218 15.65 -3.16 13.88
N SER A 219 15.70 -1.91 13.43
CA SER A 219 14.67 -1.33 12.59
C SER A 219 14.87 -1.71 11.12
N GLY A 220 13.81 -2.25 10.51
CA GLY A 220 13.71 -2.31 9.05
C GLY A 220 13.63 -0.90 8.45
N THR A 221 13.77 -0.80 7.13
CA THR A 221 13.68 0.48 6.42
C THR A 221 12.81 0.36 5.18
N ILE A 222 11.90 1.31 5.02
CA ILE A 222 11.17 1.56 3.78
C ILE A 222 11.79 2.78 3.10
N VAL A 223 12.11 2.65 1.81
CA VAL A 223 12.64 3.72 0.96
C VAL A 223 11.56 4.12 -0.03
N PHE A 224 11.04 5.34 0.08
CA PHE A 224 10.08 5.90 -0.87
C PHE A 224 10.80 6.62 -2.00
N GLY A 225 10.36 6.44 -3.25
CA GLY A 225 10.95 7.09 -4.41
C GLY A 225 12.37 6.64 -4.73
N GLY A 226 12.81 5.51 -4.16
CA GLY A 226 14.18 5.05 -4.31
C GLY A 226 14.37 3.57 -4.01
N VAL A 227 15.62 3.15 -4.20
CA VAL A 227 16.12 1.81 -3.97
C VAL A 227 17.51 1.96 -3.34
N ASP A 228 17.81 1.18 -2.32
CA ASP A 228 19.17 1.06 -1.79
C ASP A 228 19.95 -0.04 -2.53
N LEU A 229 20.91 0.38 -3.36
CA LEU A 229 21.76 -0.52 -4.15
C LEU A 229 22.75 -1.33 -3.31
N HIS A 230 22.96 -0.97 -2.03
CA HIS A 230 23.83 -1.71 -1.12
C HIS A 230 23.09 -2.84 -0.41
N LYS A 231 21.76 -2.89 -0.47
CA LYS A 231 20.91 -3.89 0.18
C LYS A 231 20.61 -5.12 -0.67
N PHE A 232 21.06 -5.16 -1.92
CA PHE A 232 20.89 -6.33 -2.78
C PHE A 232 22.09 -6.53 -3.71
N SER A 233 22.22 -7.76 -4.22
CA SER A 233 23.19 -8.10 -5.25
C SER A 233 22.49 -8.47 -6.55
N GLY A 234 23.11 -8.19 -7.70
CA GLY A 234 22.59 -8.59 -9.01
C GLY A 234 21.75 -7.51 -9.68
N LYS A 235 20.70 -7.92 -10.39
CA LYS A 235 19.80 -7.05 -11.16
C LYS A 235 18.36 -7.27 -10.75
N PHE A 236 17.52 -6.24 -10.84
CA PHE A 236 16.09 -6.37 -10.64
C PHE A 236 15.46 -7.25 -11.73
N THR A 237 14.63 -8.19 -11.28
CA THR A 237 13.63 -8.84 -12.12
C THR A 237 12.33 -8.07 -11.97
N ILE A 238 11.78 -7.59 -13.08
CA ILE A 238 10.50 -6.88 -13.08
C ILE A 238 9.41 -7.89 -13.43
N TRP A 239 8.47 -8.10 -12.51
CA TRP A 239 7.25 -8.86 -12.76
C TRP A 239 6.14 -7.88 -13.13
N SER A 240 5.99 -7.60 -14.41
CA SER A 240 4.93 -6.75 -14.94
C SER A 240 3.79 -7.64 -15.42
N ASN A 241 2.71 -7.90 -14.67
CA ASN A 241 1.61 -8.69 -15.27
C ASN A 241 0.20 -8.68 -14.64
N PHE A 242 -0.17 -7.79 -13.72
CA PHE A 242 -1.52 -7.88 -13.11
C PHE A 242 -2.16 -6.54 -12.78
N ASP A 243 -3.49 -6.57 -12.63
CA ASP A 243 -4.37 -5.40 -12.42
C ASP A 243 -4.12 -4.69 -11.08
N LEU A 244 -3.42 -5.33 -10.12
CA LEU A 244 -3.09 -4.76 -8.80
C LEU A 244 -1.59 -4.91 -8.46
N PRO A 245 -0.98 -3.92 -7.77
CA PRO A 245 0.39 -4.01 -7.29
C PRO A 245 0.65 -5.21 -6.38
N GLY A 246 1.79 -5.86 -6.58
CA GLY A 246 2.22 -7.01 -5.78
C GLY A 246 1.68 -8.35 -6.26
N ILE A 247 0.69 -8.39 -7.16
CA ILE A 247 0.27 -9.66 -7.77
C ILE A 247 1.34 -10.10 -8.77
N THR A 248 1.79 -11.34 -8.62
CA THR A 248 2.76 -11.97 -9.52
C THR A 248 2.30 -13.38 -9.89
N THR A 249 2.68 -13.83 -11.09
CA THR A 249 2.60 -15.26 -11.42
C THR A 249 3.56 -15.96 -10.49
N THR A 250 3.08 -16.89 -9.67
CA THR A 250 4.00 -17.75 -8.94
C THR A 250 4.81 -18.56 -9.95
N PRO A 251 6.15 -18.45 -9.97
CA PRO A 251 6.90 -19.64 -10.34
C PRO A 251 6.55 -20.68 -9.28
N GLY A 252 6.13 -21.89 -9.66
CA GLY A 252 5.67 -22.91 -8.72
C GLY A 252 6.52 -22.91 -7.45
N VAL A 253 5.97 -22.38 -6.36
CA VAL A 253 6.77 -22.05 -5.18
C VAL A 253 7.20 -23.37 -4.55
N ARG A 254 8.51 -23.63 -4.59
CA ARG A 254 9.13 -24.68 -3.81
C ARG A 254 9.55 -24.06 -2.49
N VAL A 255 8.81 -24.38 -1.43
CA VAL A 255 9.25 -24.07 -0.07
C VAL A 255 10.31 -25.11 0.29
N LEU A 256 11.54 -24.66 0.45
CA LEU A 256 12.64 -25.50 0.95
C LEU A 256 12.67 -25.36 2.48
N LEU A 257 12.34 -26.43 3.19
CA LEU A 257 12.54 -26.55 4.64
C LEU A 257 13.68 -27.55 4.89
N GLY A 258 14.90 -27.04 5.09
CA GLY A 258 16.10 -27.87 5.15
C GLY A 258 16.35 -28.61 3.83
N ASP A 259 16.57 -29.92 3.88
CA ASP A 259 16.73 -30.77 2.68
C ASP A 259 15.40 -31.16 2.02
N ASN A 260 14.26 -30.81 2.64
CA ASN A 260 12.94 -31.15 2.13
C ASN A 260 12.37 -30.01 1.30
N ALA A 261 12.09 -30.29 0.02
CA ALA A 261 11.35 -29.40 -0.86
C ALA A 261 9.87 -29.79 -0.87
N THR A 262 8.99 -28.93 -0.38
CA THR A 262 7.55 -29.05 -0.62
C THR A 262 7.19 -28.13 -1.78
N SER A 263 6.61 -28.72 -2.83
CA SER A 263 6.04 -27.96 -3.94
C SER A 263 4.58 -27.65 -3.61
N ILE A 264 4.18 -26.39 -3.67
CA ILE A 264 2.77 -26.03 -3.63
C ILE A 264 2.14 -26.52 -4.95
N PRO A 265 1.09 -27.38 -4.92
CA PRO A 265 0.58 -28.03 -6.12
C PRO A 265 0.14 -27.01 -7.18
N ASP A 266 0.67 -27.20 -8.40
CA ASP A 266 0.41 -26.36 -9.56
C ASP A 266 -1.00 -26.65 -10.09
N THR A 267 -1.96 -25.80 -9.75
CA THR A 267 -3.34 -25.90 -10.24
C THR A 267 -3.70 -24.74 -11.15
N GLY A 268 -2.87 -24.50 -12.18
CA GLY A 268 -3.04 -23.42 -13.15
C GLY A 268 -2.50 -22.10 -12.60
N ALA A 269 -1.85 -21.30 -13.46
CA ALA A 269 -1.03 -20.12 -13.16
C ALA A 269 -1.34 -19.47 -11.79
N PRO A 270 -0.77 -20.00 -10.69
CA PRO A 270 -1.19 -19.59 -9.36
C PRO A 270 -0.69 -18.17 -9.19
N GLN A 271 -1.56 -17.25 -8.80
CA GLN A 271 -1.15 -15.89 -8.47
C GLN A 271 -0.69 -15.86 -7.01
N ALA A 272 0.34 -15.10 -6.72
CA ALA A 272 0.70 -14.72 -5.36
C ALA A 272 0.55 -13.22 -5.22
N LEU A 273 0.01 -12.78 -4.10
CA LEU A 273 0.05 -11.40 -3.67
C LEU A 273 1.28 -11.20 -2.78
N VAL A 274 2.23 -10.42 -3.25
CA VAL A 274 3.38 -9.98 -2.45
C VAL A 274 2.96 -8.75 -1.66
N ASN A 275 2.54 -8.97 -0.41
CA ASN A 275 2.32 -7.91 0.57
C ASN A 275 3.47 -7.90 1.59
N PRO A 276 4.34 -6.87 1.62
CA PRO A 276 5.42 -6.78 2.59
C PRO A 276 4.95 -6.53 4.03
N PHE A 277 3.67 -6.20 4.24
CA PHE A 277 3.10 -5.87 5.54
C PHE A 277 2.26 -6.99 6.15
N THR A 278 2.11 -8.12 5.46
CA THR A 278 1.46 -9.31 6.04
C THR A 278 2.51 -10.16 6.77
N PRO A 279 2.32 -10.48 8.07
CA PRO A 279 3.30 -11.25 8.85
C PRO A 279 3.45 -12.72 8.44
N TYR A 280 2.45 -13.28 7.76
CA TYR A 280 2.38 -14.71 7.46
C TYR A 280 2.19 -14.97 5.98
N VAL A 281 2.67 -16.13 5.54
CA VAL A 281 2.33 -16.65 4.22
C VAL A 281 0.97 -17.34 4.32
N HIS A 282 -0.05 -16.73 3.72
CA HIS A 282 -1.37 -17.33 3.61
C HIS A 282 -1.40 -18.26 2.39
N ASN A 283 -1.74 -19.52 2.61
CA ASN A 283 -2.08 -20.43 1.53
C ASN A 283 -3.60 -20.46 1.39
N ILE A 284 -4.14 -19.59 0.53
CA ILE A 284 -5.57 -19.52 0.25
C ILE A 284 -5.87 -20.57 -0.83
N PRO A 285 -6.55 -21.69 -0.51
CA PRO A 285 -6.85 -22.71 -1.50
C PRO A 285 -7.98 -22.21 -2.39
N LYS A 286 -7.62 -21.69 -3.58
CA LYS A 286 -8.49 -21.30 -4.71
C LYS A 286 -9.63 -20.30 -4.41
N LEU A 287 -9.60 -19.17 -5.12
CA LEU A 287 -10.83 -18.49 -5.58
C LEU A 287 -11.56 -19.37 -6.62
#